data_AF-A0A1X0CU22-F1
#
_entry.id   AF-A0A1X0CU22-F1
#
_cell.length_a   1.000
_cell.length_b   1.000
_cell.length_c   1.000
_cell.angle_alpha   90.00
_cell.angle_beta   90.00
_cell.angle_gamma   90.00
#
_symmetry.space_group_name_H-M   'P 1'
#
loop_
_entity.id
_entity.type
_entity.pdbx_description
1 polymer ?
#
loop_
_entity_poly.entity_id
_entity_poly.type
_entity_poly.pdbx_seq_one_letter_code
_entity_poly.pdbx_strand_id
1 'polypeptide(L)'
;MPDRTALVKLRPLPIDSRELRRVYGCHPSGVTAVCAMVDGEPVGMAASSFTSVSVDPPLVSICVQTDSRTWPRLKAAARLGLSVLAEHHSDACRTLSRREGDRFAGVPWTRLASGAVIVPEASAWLECLLRSEVAAGDHMIAVLEVCALDANVGMPPLVFHGSRFHRLTGADVLERT
;
A
#
# COMPACT_ATOMS: atom_id res chain seq x y z
N MET A 1 6.40 24.28 33.88
CA MET A 1 6.03 24.26 32.46
C MET A 1 7.24 23.77 31.67
N PRO A 2 7.14 22.74 30.82
CA PRO A 2 8.26 22.40 29.94
C PRO A 2 8.55 23.59 29.02
N ASP A 3 9.83 23.93 28.91
CA ASP A 3 10.36 25.00 28.08
C ASP A 3 9.95 24.76 26.61
N ARG A 4 9.06 25.61 26.09
CA ARG A 4 8.56 25.56 24.70
C ARG A 4 9.63 25.94 23.66
N THR A 5 10.88 26.20 24.07
CA THR A 5 11.92 26.83 23.26
C THR A 5 12.90 25.86 22.61
N ALA A 6 12.71 24.54 22.73
CA ALA A 6 13.37 23.58 21.85
C ALA A 6 12.73 23.66 20.45
N LEU A 7 13.01 24.73 19.71
CA LEU A 7 12.54 24.96 18.36
C LEU A 7 13.11 23.86 17.45
N VAL A 8 12.22 23.04 16.88
CA VAL A 8 12.57 22.16 15.76
C VAL A 8 13.08 23.05 14.62
N LYS A 9 14.37 22.94 14.27
CA LYS A 9 14.94 23.65 13.13
C LYS A 9 14.53 22.95 11.83
N LEU A 10 13.52 23.49 11.17
CA LEU A 10 13.16 23.09 9.81
C LEU A 10 14.27 23.55 8.85
N ARG A 11 14.60 22.68 7.89
CA ARG A 11 15.60 22.97 6.87
C ARG A 11 14.87 23.26 5.55
N PRO A 12 15.14 24.40 4.89
CA PRO A 12 14.55 24.68 3.59
C PRO A 12 15.10 23.72 2.54
N LEU A 13 14.28 23.43 1.53
CA LEU A 13 14.72 22.72 0.32
C LEU A 13 15.63 23.63 -0.54
N PRO A 14 16.51 23.06 -1.38
CA PRO A 14 16.66 21.64 -1.70
C PRO A 14 17.46 20.85 -0.65
N ILE A 15 17.07 19.60 -0.43
CA ILE A 15 17.84 18.60 0.34
C ILE A 15 18.04 17.35 -0.53
N ASP A 16 19.05 16.53 -0.22
CA ASP A 16 19.30 15.26 -0.91
C ASP A 16 18.08 14.33 -0.81
N SER A 17 17.73 13.67 -1.91
CA SER A 17 16.64 12.68 -2.00
C SER A 17 16.77 11.57 -0.95
N ARG A 18 17.98 11.17 -0.56
CA ARG A 18 18.18 10.20 0.54
C ARG A 18 17.69 10.75 1.88
N GLU A 19 17.96 12.03 2.14
CA GLU A 19 17.52 12.69 3.35
C GLU A 19 16.00 12.89 3.37
N LEU A 20 15.42 13.31 2.25
CA LEU A 20 13.96 13.42 2.12
C LEU A 20 13.27 12.08 2.37
N ARG A 21 13.77 10.98 1.77
CA ARG A 21 13.25 9.62 2.01
C ARG A 21 13.41 9.18 3.45
N ARG A 22 14.50 9.56 4.12
CA ARG A 22 14.69 9.27 5.54
C ARG A 22 13.62 9.97 6.39
N VAL A 23 13.32 11.24 6.10
CA VAL A 23 12.28 12.01 6.80
C VAL A 23 10.89 11.43 6.50
N TYR A 24 10.58 11.08 5.26
CA TYR A 24 9.32 10.41 4.91
C TYR A 24 9.18 9.05 5.60
N GLY A 25 10.28 8.32 5.76
CA GLY A 25 10.31 7.05 6.47
C GLY A 25 9.98 7.15 7.97
N CYS A 26 9.91 8.36 8.55
CA CYS A 26 9.41 8.56 9.91
C CYS A 26 7.89 8.44 10.02
N HIS A 27 7.15 8.47 8.92
CA HIS A 27 5.72 8.17 8.90
C HIS A 27 5.53 6.65 8.72
N PRO A 28 5.03 5.92 9.72
CA PRO A 28 4.76 4.49 9.57
C PRO A 28 3.55 4.29 8.66
N SER A 29 3.56 3.22 7.87
CA SER A 29 2.44 2.84 7.03
C SER A 29 2.16 1.35 7.13
N GLY A 30 0.95 0.94 6.78
CA GLY A 30 0.71 -0.44 6.36
C GLY A 30 1.34 -0.71 5.00
N VAL A 31 1.25 -1.97 4.52
CA VAL A 31 1.59 -2.32 3.15
C VAL A 31 0.42 -3.04 2.49
N THR A 32 0.09 -2.65 1.27
CA THR A 32 -0.98 -3.25 0.48
C THR A 32 -0.41 -3.91 -0.76
N ALA A 33 -0.78 -5.15 -1.04
CA ALA A 33 -0.59 -5.76 -2.36
C ALA A 33 -1.73 -5.32 -3.28
N VAL A 34 -1.39 -4.88 -4.49
CA VAL A 34 -2.32 -4.44 -5.53
C VAL A 34 -2.15 -5.38 -6.71
N CYS A 35 -3.13 -6.24 -6.97
CA CYS A 35 -2.99 -7.37 -7.89
C CYS A 35 -4.23 -7.59 -8.77
N ALA A 36 -4.02 -8.12 -9.97
CA ALA A 36 -5.09 -8.54 -10.86
C ALA A 36 -4.61 -9.63 -11.81
N MET A 37 -5.54 -10.36 -12.41
CA MET A 37 -5.25 -11.21 -13.56
C MET A 37 -5.11 -10.34 -14.80
N VAL A 38 -3.99 -10.48 -15.52
CA VAL A 38 -3.73 -9.81 -16.79
C VAL A 38 -3.18 -10.84 -17.76
N ASP A 39 -3.84 -10.99 -18.91
CA ASP A 39 -3.47 -11.95 -19.96
C ASP A 39 -3.32 -13.39 -19.46
N GLY A 40 -4.15 -13.78 -18.48
CA GLY A 40 -4.14 -15.13 -17.89
C GLY A 40 -3.14 -15.34 -16.75
N GLU A 41 -2.32 -14.34 -16.43
CA GLU A 41 -1.28 -14.41 -15.39
C GLU A 41 -1.53 -13.42 -14.24
N PRO A 42 -1.12 -13.73 -13.00
CA PRO A 42 -1.21 -12.78 -11.90
C PRO A 42 -0.16 -11.66 -12.07
N VAL A 43 -0.63 -10.42 -12.02
CA VAL A 43 0.22 -9.22 -12.04
C VAL A 43 -0.02 -8.45 -10.75
N GLY A 44 1.05 -7.92 -10.16
CA GLY A 44 0.92 -7.26 -8.87
C GLY A 44 2.13 -6.41 -8.47
N MET A 45 1.87 -5.53 -7.51
CA MET A 45 2.87 -4.70 -6.86
C MET A 45 2.51 -4.47 -5.38
N ALA A 46 3.51 -4.23 -4.55
CA ALA A 46 3.29 -3.72 -3.21
C ALA A 46 3.25 -2.18 -3.20
N ALA A 47 2.39 -1.61 -2.37
CA ALA A 47 2.26 -0.18 -2.16
C ALA A 47 2.16 0.12 -0.66
N SER A 48 3.07 0.96 -0.16
CA SER A 48 3.02 1.52 1.21
C SER A 48 2.28 2.85 1.28
N SER A 49 1.80 3.36 0.14
CA SER A 49 1.10 4.63 -0.04
C SER A 49 -0.43 4.50 0.03
N PHE A 50 -0.94 3.35 0.47
CA PHE A 50 -2.38 3.13 0.62
C PHE A 50 -2.98 4.10 1.63
N THR A 51 -4.13 4.68 1.30
CA THR A 51 -4.88 5.59 2.20
C THR A 51 -6.38 5.52 1.88
N SER A 52 -7.22 5.53 2.92
CA SER A 52 -8.67 5.72 2.76
C SER A 52 -8.98 7.19 2.43
N VAL A 53 -9.79 7.42 1.40
CA VAL A 53 -10.04 8.77 0.86
C VAL A 53 -11.45 9.25 1.19
N SER A 54 -12.46 8.40 1.01
CA SER A 54 -13.86 8.78 1.20
C SER A 54 -14.69 7.57 1.63
N VAL A 55 -15.72 7.83 2.44
CA VAL A 55 -16.71 6.81 2.84
C VAL A 55 -17.88 6.78 1.84
N ASP A 56 -18.33 7.95 1.37
CA ASP A 56 -19.41 8.07 0.39
C ASP A 56 -19.06 9.12 -0.69
N PRO A 57 -18.73 8.71 -1.93
CA PRO A 57 -18.57 7.33 -2.38
C PRO A 57 -17.36 6.64 -1.70
N PRO A 58 -17.32 5.29 -1.66
CA PRO A 58 -16.24 4.56 -0.98
C PRO A 58 -14.96 4.57 -1.83
N LEU A 59 -13.98 5.39 -1.44
CA LEU A 59 -12.74 5.61 -2.20
C LEU A 59 -11.50 5.33 -1.35
N VAL A 60 -10.48 4.76 -2.00
CA VAL A 60 -9.11 4.62 -1.49
C VAL A 60 -8.12 5.14 -2.53
N SER A 61 -6.87 5.37 -2.14
CA SER A 61 -5.80 5.76 -3.06
C SER A 61 -4.51 5.00 -2.84
N ILE A 62 -3.71 4.91 -3.91
CA ILE A 62 -2.30 4.53 -3.87
C ILE A 62 -1.49 5.51 -4.71
N CYS A 63 -0.24 5.77 -4.32
CA CYS A 63 0.72 6.50 -5.15
C CYS A 63 1.59 5.51 -5.91
N VAL A 64 1.73 5.71 -7.22
CA VAL A 64 2.46 4.83 -8.13
C VAL A 64 3.48 5.62 -8.94
N GLN A 65 4.71 5.11 -9.05
CA GLN A 65 5.74 5.79 -9.85
C GLN A 65 5.34 5.86 -11.32
N THR A 66 5.62 7.01 -11.94
CA THR A 66 5.34 7.27 -13.36
C THR A 66 6.09 6.32 -14.31
N ASP A 67 7.25 5.81 -13.89
CA ASP A 67 8.07 4.85 -14.63
C ASP A 67 7.72 3.37 -14.34
N SER A 68 6.64 3.11 -13.59
CA SER A 68 6.20 1.76 -13.26
C SER A 68 5.86 0.95 -14.52
N ARG A 69 6.52 -0.20 -14.70
CA ARG A 69 6.19 -1.17 -15.75
C ARG A 69 4.95 -2.02 -15.42
N THR A 70 4.57 -2.09 -14.15
CA THR A 70 3.46 -2.92 -13.67
C THR A 70 2.13 -2.20 -13.74
N TRP A 71 2.14 -0.91 -13.41
CA TRP A 71 0.91 -0.12 -13.29
C TRP A 71 0.12 0.01 -14.60
N PRO A 72 0.73 0.24 -15.77
CA PRO A 72 0.00 0.25 -17.04
C PRO A 72 -0.78 -1.04 -17.31
N ARG A 73 -0.27 -2.18 -16.84
CA ARG A 73 -0.94 -3.48 -16.96
C ARG A 73 -2.10 -3.60 -15.97
N LEU A 74 -1.86 -3.22 -14.71
CA LEU A 74 -2.89 -3.26 -13.66
C LEU A 74 -4.05 -2.31 -13.94
N LYS A 75 -3.78 -1.08 -14.36
CA LYS A 75 -4.83 -0.08 -14.59
C LYS A 75 -5.76 -0.40 -15.76
N ALA A 76 -5.33 -1.31 -16.64
CA ALA A 76 -6.14 -1.83 -17.73
C ALA A 76 -7.03 -3.02 -17.31
N ALA A 77 -6.80 -3.61 -16.13
CA ALA A 77 -7.62 -4.70 -15.62
C ALA A 77 -9.02 -4.20 -15.23
N ALA A 78 -10.04 -5.03 -15.45
CA ALA A 78 -11.42 -4.68 -15.12
C ALA A 78 -11.64 -4.48 -13.61
N ARG A 79 -10.92 -5.26 -12.80
CA ARG A 79 -10.95 -5.23 -11.33
C ARG A 79 -9.58 -5.48 -10.74
N LEU A 80 -9.25 -4.70 -9.72
CA LEU A 80 -8.06 -4.81 -8.90
C LEU A 80 -8.43 -5.44 -7.56
N GLY A 81 -7.62 -6.38 -7.08
CA GLY A 81 -7.66 -6.84 -5.71
C GLY A 81 -6.58 -6.14 -4.89
N LEU A 82 -6.99 -5.55 -3.77
CA LEU A 82 -6.12 -4.96 -2.78
C LEU A 82 -6.12 -5.83 -1.54
N SER A 83 -4.94 -6.20 -1.05
CA SER A 83 -4.76 -6.96 0.19
C SER A 83 -3.89 -6.17 1.16
N VAL A 84 -4.45 -5.71 2.28
CA VAL A 84 -3.69 -5.06 3.36
C VAL A 84 -2.91 -6.15 4.09
N LEU A 85 -1.62 -6.25 3.81
CA LEU A 85 -0.77 -7.37 4.22
C LEU A 85 -0.67 -7.48 5.74
N ALA A 86 -0.75 -8.71 6.24
CA ALA A 86 -0.54 -9.06 7.64
C ALA A 86 0.94 -9.19 7.98
N GLU A 87 1.29 -9.16 9.27
CA GLU A 87 2.69 -9.15 9.75
C GLU A 87 3.57 -10.31 9.25
N HIS A 88 2.96 -11.46 8.92
CA HIS A 88 3.65 -12.62 8.39
C HIS A 88 3.96 -12.53 6.89
N HIS A 89 3.33 -11.61 6.15
CA HIS A 89 3.51 -11.41 4.70
C HIS A 89 4.77 -10.62 4.30
N SER A 90 5.79 -10.56 5.16
CA SER A 90 7.00 -9.80 4.84
C SER A 90 7.71 -10.31 3.56
N ASP A 91 7.68 -11.63 3.30
CA ASP A 91 8.26 -12.21 2.09
C ASP A 91 7.44 -11.92 0.84
N ALA A 92 6.10 -12.04 0.93
CA ALA A 92 5.20 -11.63 -0.14
C ALA A 92 5.37 -10.15 -0.50
N CYS A 93 5.52 -9.28 0.49
CA CYS A 93 5.82 -7.87 0.26
C CYS A 93 7.15 -7.69 -0.50
N ARG A 94 8.21 -8.42 -0.13
CA ARG A 94 9.53 -8.34 -0.79
C ARG A 94 9.47 -8.77 -2.24
N THR A 95 8.82 -9.90 -2.54
CA THR A 95 8.72 -10.42 -3.92
C THR A 95 7.86 -9.52 -4.80
N LEU A 96 6.71 -9.04 -4.31
CA LEU A 96 5.83 -8.11 -5.02
C LEU A 96 6.48 -6.74 -5.29
N SER A 97 7.49 -6.36 -4.51
CA SER A 97 8.25 -5.11 -4.69
C SER A 97 9.41 -5.22 -5.69
N ARG A 98 9.74 -6.43 -6.17
CA ARG A 98 10.88 -6.63 -7.08
C ARG A 98 10.65 -5.97 -8.43
N ARG A 99 11.68 -5.33 -8.99
CA ARG A 99 11.59 -4.73 -10.33
C ARG A 99 11.47 -5.77 -11.44
N GLU A 100 12.04 -6.95 -11.24
CA GLU A 100 12.21 -8.02 -12.24
C GLU A 100 12.01 -9.40 -11.62
N GLY A 101 11.78 -10.39 -12.49
CA GLY A 101 11.47 -11.76 -12.11
C GLY A 101 10.01 -12.00 -11.79
N ASP A 102 9.71 -13.22 -11.37
CA ASP A 102 8.37 -13.61 -10.92
C ASP A 102 8.07 -12.97 -9.54
N ARG A 103 7.09 -12.07 -9.52
CA ARG A 103 6.64 -11.35 -8.32
C ARG A 103 5.72 -12.19 -7.43
N PHE A 104 5.14 -13.26 -7.98
CA PHE A 104 4.27 -14.18 -7.25
C PHE A 104 4.99 -15.46 -6.82
N ALA A 105 6.29 -15.59 -7.11
CA ALA A 105 7.11 -16.70 -6.66
C ALA A 105 7.00 -16.86 -5.13
N GLY A 106 6.39 -17.98 -4.70
CA GLY A 106 6.18 -18.29 -3.28
C GLY A 106 5.13 -17.42 -2.57
N VAL A 107 4.31 -16.65 -3.30
CA VAL A 107 3.21 -15.84 -2.75
C VAL A 107 1.90 -16.58 -2.96
N PRO A 108 1.20 -17.03 -1.91
CA PRO A 108 -0.16 -17.52 -2.04
C PRO A 108 -1.07 -16.42 -2.60
N TRP A 109 -1.89 -16.76 -3.58
CA TRP A 109 -2.84 -15.83 -4.16
C TRP A 109 -4.14 -16.54 -4.55
N THR A 110 -5.22 -15.79 -4.61
CA THR A 110 -6.53 -16.27 -5.06
C THR A 110 -7.09 -15.30 -6.07
N ARG A 111 -7.53 -15.84 -7.21
CA ARG A 111 -8.28 -15.10 -8.21
C ARG A 111 -9.76 -15.10 -7.82
N LEU A 112 -10.37 -13.92 -7.81
CA LEU A 112 -11.80 -13.74 -7.68
C LEU A 112 -12.49 -13.87 -9.04
N ALA A 113 -13.81 -14.11 -9.03
CA ALA A 113 -14.61 -14.23 -10.26
C ALA A 113 -14.49 -12.99 -11.17
N SER A 114 -14.31 -11.82 -10.56
CA SER A 114 -14.08 -10.52 -11.21
C SER A 114 -12.74 -10.39 -11.94
N GLY A 115 -11.79 -11.31 -11.72
CA GLY A 115 -10.41 -11.21 -12.21
C GLY A 115 -9.47 -10.45 -11.26
N ALA A 116 -9.99 -9.85 -10.18
CA ALA A 116 -9.16 -9.35 -9.10
C ALA A 116 -8.34 -10.49 -8.47
N VAL A 117 -7.15 -10.18 -7.97
CA VAL A 117 -6.28 -11.14 -7.29
C VAL A 117 -6.02 -10.64 -5.88
N ILE A 118 -6.19 -11.52 -4.90
CA ILE A 118 -5.96 -11.23 -3.48
C ILE A 118 -4.90 -12.16 -2.90
N VAL A 119 -4.20 -11.70 -1.87
CA VAL A 119 -3.34 -12.50 -1.01
C VAL A 119 -4.17 -13.00 0.18
N PRO A 120 -4.36 -14.32 0.37
CA PRO A 120 -5.07 -14.89 1.52
C PRO A 120 -4.45 -14.47 2.86
N GLU A 121 -5.19 -14.62 3.95
CA GLU A 121 -4.75 -14.29 5.33
C GLU A 121 -4.26 -12.84 5.54
N ALA A 122 -4.61 -11.93 4.62
CA ALA A 122 -4.41 -10.49 4.81
C ALA A 122 -5.31 -9.95 5.93
N SER A 123 -4.98 -8.75 6.42
CA SER A 123 -5.79 -8.05 7.43
C SER A 123 -7.08 -7.49 6.84
N ALA A 124 -7.07 -7.12 5.55
CA ALA A 124 -8.25 -6.71 4.81
C ALA A 124 -8.09 -6.96 3.32
N TRP A 125 -9.23 -7.04 2.64
CA TRP A 125 -9.34 -7.17 1.19
C TRP A 125 -10.32 -6.17 0.61
N LEU A 126 -9.97 -5.60 -0.54
CA LEU A 126 -10.86 -4.73 -1.30
C LEU A 126 -10.81 -5.15 -2.77
N GLU A 127 -11.98 -5.31 -3.38
CA GLU A 127 -12.11 -5.30 -4.83
C GLU A 127 -12.37 -3.87 -5.29
N CYS A 128 -11.57 -3.40 -6.23
CA CYS A 128 -11.56 -2.01 -6.66
C CYS A 128 -11.58 -1.86 -8.18
N LEU A 129 -12.03 -0.71 -8.65
CA LEU A 129 -11.81 -0.24 -10.02
C LEU A 129 -11.10 1.11 -10.01
N LEU A 130 -10.32 1.41 -11.06
CA LEU A 130 -9.68 2.71 -11.20
C LEU A 130 -10.73 3.79 -11.49
N ARG A 131 -10.80 4.80 -10.62
CA ARG A 131 -11.71 5.93 -10.75
C ARG A 131 -11.05 7.11 -11.48
N SER A 132 -9.83 7.47 -11.08
CA SER A 132 -9.08 8.58 -11.67
C SER A 132 -7.60 8.51 -11.32
N GLU A 133 -6.76 9.15 -12.14
CA GLU A 133 -5.33 9.34 -11.87
C GLU A 133 -5.02 10.85 -11.78
N VAL A 134 -4.23 11.25 -10.78
CA VAL A 134 -3.79 12.64 -10.59
C VAL A 134 -2.27 12.68 -10.62
N ALA A 135 -1.68 13.51 -11.49
CA ALA A 135 -0.23 13.69 -11.53
C ALA A 135 0.29 14.37 -10.25
N ALA A 136 1.33 13.81 -9.65
CA ALA A 136 1.91 14.26 -8.39
C ALA A 136 3.45 14.13 -8.39
N GLY A 137 4.10 14.91 -9.25
CA GLY A 137 5.56 14.88 -9.40
C GLY A 137 6.02 13.63 -10.17
N ASP A 138 6.90 12.84 -9.56
CA ASP A 138 7.40 11.57 -10.13
C ASP A 138 6.43 10.39 -9.92
N HIS A 139 5.30 10.63 -9.25
CA HIS A 139 4.22 9.67 -9.05
C HIS A 139 2.89 10.15 -9.65
N MET A 140 1.97 9.22 -9.80
CA MET A 140 0.55 9.48 -9.93
C MET A 140 -0.18 8.99 -8.68
N ILE A 141 -1.20 9.72 -8.25
CA ILE A 141 -2.17 9.26 -7.26
C ILE A 141 -3.28 8.55 -8.02
N ALA A 142 -3.37 7.24 -7.86
CA ALA A 142 -4.48 6.45 -8.38
C ALA A 142 -5.59 6.40 -7.33
N VAL A 143 -6.75 6.98 -7.65
CA VAL A 143 -7.96 6.91 -6.83
C VAL A 143 -8.78 5.73 -7.30
N LEU A 144 -9.16 4.87 -6.36
CA LEU A 144 -9.84 3.62 -6.61
C LEU A 144 -11.19 3.61 -5.92
N GLU A 145 -12.21 3.16 -6.63
CA GLU A 145 -13.55 2.98 -6.08
C GLU A 145 -13.71 1.54 -5.58
N VAL A 146 -14.15 1.41 -4.32
CA VAL A 146 -14.32 0.12 -3.65
C VAL A 146 -15.67 -0.49 -4.05
N CYS A 147 -15.63 -1.69 -4.62
CA CYS A 147 -16.80 -2.41 -5.10
C CYS A 147 -17.27 -3.51 -4.14
N ALA A 148 -16.32 -4.14 -3.45
CA ALA A 148 -16.56 -5.16 -2.43
C ALA A 148 -15.38 -5.17 -1.45
N LEU A 149 -15.61 -5.61 -0.21
CA LEU A 149 -14.57 -5.69 0.81
C LEU A 149 -14.86 -6.79 1.83
N ASP A 150 -13.81 -7.25 2.48
CA ASP A 150 -13.88 -8.07 3.70
C ASP A 150 -12.66 -7.78 4.58
N ALA A 151 -12.71 -8.13 5.87
CA ALA A 151 -11.61 -7.85 6.80
C ALA A 151 -11.45 -8.91 7.89
N ASN A 152 -10.20 -9.22 8.18
CA ASN A 152 -9.77 -9.94 9.37
C ASN A 152 -9.31 -8.93 10.43
N VAL A 153 -10.26 -8.28 11.13
CA VAL A 153 -9.97 -7.18 12.07
C VAL A 153 -8.96 -7.57 13.18
N GLY A 154 -8.90 -8.85 13.54
CA GLY A 154 -7.94 -9.38 14.53
C GLY A 154 -6.55 -9.72 13.98
N MET A 155 -6.32 -9.68 12.66
CA MET A 155 -5.05 -10.01 12.04
C MET A 155 -4.09 -8.80 12.07
N PRO A 156 -2.95 -8.87 12.79
CA PRO A 156 -2.03 -7.74 12.87
C PRO A 156 -1.45 -7.38 11.48
N PRO A 157 -1.43 -6.09 11.09
CA PRO A 157 -0.91 -5.67 9.81
C PRO A 157 0.62 -5.69 9.77
N LEU A 158 1.18 -5.83 8.57
CA LEU A 158 2.58 -5.54 8.29
C LEU A 158 2.80 -4.03 8.34
N VAL A 159 3.70 -3.58 9.21
CA VAL A 159 4.08 -2.16 9.30
C VAL A 159 5.38 -1.94 8.54
N PHE A 160 5.43 -0.89 7.74
CA PHE A 160 6.64 -0.38 7.12
C PHE A 160 7.01 0.96 7.75
N HIS A 161 8.22 1.04 8.32
CA HIS A 161 8.71 2.23 9.00
C HIS A 161 10.24 2.27 8.93
N GLY A 162 10.83 3.42 8.65
CA GLY A 162 12.28 3.58 8.55
C GLY A 162 12.97 2.64 7.54
N SER A 163 12.28 2.32 6.44
CA SER A 163 12.72 1.35 5.42
C SER A 163 12.86 -0.10 5.93
N ARG A 164 12.12 -0.46 6.98
CA ARG A 164 12.13 -1.80 7.59
C ARG A 164 10.71 -2.26 7.86
N PHE A 165 10.54 -3.58 7.96
CA PHE A 165 9.30 -4.19 8.40
C PHE A 165 9.27 -4.27 9.92
N HIS A 166 8.10 -3.97 10.48
CA HIS A 166 7.82 -3.97 11.91
C HIS A 166 6.49 -4.68 12.15
N ARG A 167 6.31 -5.10 13.40
CA ARG A 167 5.02 -5.57 13.95
C ARG A 167 4.47 -4.48 14.86
N LEU A 168 3.15 -4.37 14.94
CA LEU A 168 2.53 -3.59 16.01
C LEU A 168 2.68 -4.37 17.32
N THR A 169 3.16 -3.71 18.38
CA THR A 169 3.33 -4.31 19.71
C THR A 169 2.54 -3.50 20.73
N GLY A 170 1.77 -4.17 21.60
CA GLY A 170 1.13 -3.57 22.76
C GLY A 170 -0.28 -3.02 22.49
N ALA A 171 -1.27 -3.65 23.11
CA ALA A 171 -2.64 -3.15 23.24
C ALA A 171 -2.78 -2.41 24.58
N ASP A 172 -2.05 -1.32 24.75
CA ASP A 172 -2.68 -0.19 25.42
C ASP A 172 -3.37 0.54 24.28
N VAL A 173 -4.65 0.19 24.07
CA VAL A 173 -5.54 0.98 23.22
C VAL A 173 -5.50 2.37 23.85
N LEU A 174 -4.70 3.27 23.28
CA LEU A 174 -4.82 4.69 23.58
C LEU A 174 -6.29 5.00 23.39
N GLU A 175 -6.99 5.30 24.49
CA GLU A 175 -8.43 5.45 24.51
C GLU A 175 -8.85 6.33 23.33
N ARG A 176 -9.84 5.86 22.56
CA ARG A 176 -10.40 6.63 21.45
C ARG A 176 -10.90 7.97 22.01
N THR A 177 -10.35 9.08 21.50
CA THR A 177 -10.95 10.42 21.67
C THR A 177 -12.09 10.60 20.68
#